data_AF-A0AAQ5ZE37-F1
#
_entry.id   AF-A0AAQ5ZE37-F1
#
_cell.length_a   1.000
_cell.length_b   1.000
_cell.length_c   1.000
_cell.angle_alpha   90.00
_cell.angle_beta   90.00
_cell.angle_gamma   90.00
#
_symmetry.space_group_name_H-M   'P 1'
#
loop_
_entity.id
_entity.type
_entity.pdbx_description
1 polymer ?
#
loop_
_entity_poly.entity_id
_entity_poly.type
_entity_poly.pdbx_seq_one_letter_code
_entity_poly.pdbx_strand_id
1 'polypeptide(L)'
;KYPILHLGSDLIAVKLISVFVFFREFPGCGNIVTFAQFLFIALEGFIFETKFGRKKPAIPVSNYVIMVTMFFTVSVINNYALNFNIAMPLHMIFRSGSLIANMILGIIILKKRYSASKYLSIALVSAGIFICTIMSAKQVNVSSEGSEDQGFYAFIRWLIGIAMLTFALLMSARMGIFQETLYKQYGKHSKEALFYNHCLPLPGFLLLASDIYNHCIHFSQSTPVFVPVVGFSAPILWIYLLINVITQYVCIRGVFILTTECASLTVTLVVTLRKFLSLIFSIIYFQNPFTAWHWVGTAVVFLGTLLYTEVWSSVQAALRGADAKQQKKAE
;
A
#
# COMPACT_ATOMS: atom_id res chain seq x y z
N LYS A 1 -23.85 8.96 -0.43
CA LYS A 1 -22.69 9.59 -1.12
C LYS A 1 -21.31 9.18 -0.54
N TYR A 2 -21.21 8.11 0.28
CA TYR A 2 -19.94 7.53 0.72
C TYR A 2 -19.84 5.98 0.60
N PRO A 3 -20.26 5.33 -0.52
CA PRO A 3 -20.13 3.87 -0.64
C PRO A 3 -18.67 3.39 -0.71
N ILE A 4 -17.75 4.26 -1.11
CA ILE A 4 -16.34 3.93 -1.38
C ILE A 4 -15.53 3.72 -0.08
N LEU A 5 -15.93 4.36 1.02
CA LEU A 5 -15.26 4.22 2.32
C LEU A 5 -15.64 2.93 3.05
N HIS A 6 -16.91 2.53 3.01
CA HIS A 6 -17.39 1.26 3.59
C HIS A 6 -16.91 0.05 2.79
N LEU A 7 -16.87 0.12 1.45
CA LEU A 7 -16.29 -0.95 0.64
C LEU A 7 -14.79 -1.12 0.92
N GLY A 8 -14.11 -0.06 1.37
CA GLY A 8 -12.68 -0.07 1.66
C GLY A 8 -12.30 -0.83 2.93
N SER A 9 -13.07 -0.72 4.02
CA SER A 9 -12.78 -1.41 5.28
C SER A 9 -12.92 -2.92 5.17
N ASP A 10 -13.98 -3.39 4.51
CA ASP A 10 -14.27 -4.83 4.37
C ASP A 10 -13.27 -5.50 3.41
N LEU A 11 -12.89 -4.81 2.33
CA LEU A 11 -11.85 -5.28 1.43
C LEU A 11 -10.46 -5.37 2.06
N ILE A 12 -10.16 -4.43 2.97
CA ILE A 12 -8.88 -4.38 3.66
C ILE A 12 -8.78 -5.60 4.58
N ALA A 13 -9.84 -5.91 5.34
CA ALA A 13 -9.91 -7.08 6.21
C ALA A 13 -9.84 -8.41 5.43
N VAL A 14 -10.55 -8.54 4.30
CA VAL A 14 -10.52 -9.79 3.50
C VAL A 14 -9.17 -9.96 2.80
N LYS A 15 -8.60 -8.91 2.21
CA LYS A 15 -7.24 -8.96 1.64
C LYS A 15 -6.20 -9.26 2.71
N LEU A 16 -6.38 -8.73 3.91
CA LEU A 16 -5.53 -8.99 5.07
C LEU A 16 -5.50 -10.46 5.42
N ILE A 17 -6.66 -11.06 5.67
CA ILE A 17 -6.77 -12.47 6.04
C ILE A 17 -6.21 -13.36 4.91
N SER A 18 -6.52 -13.03 3.65
CA SER A 18 -6.13 -13.84 2.49
C SER A 18 -4.64 -13.79 2.16
N VAL A 19 -4.01 -12.62 2.23
CA VAL A 19 -2.55 -12.48 2.07
C VAL A 19 -1.85 -13.14 3.26
N PHE A 20 -2.35 -12.89 4.46
CA PHE A 20 -1.66 -13.26 5.69
C PHE A 20 -1.66 -14.78 5.94
N VAL A 21 -2.79 -15.46 5.78
CA VAL A 21 -2.87 -16.94 5.85
C VAL A 21 -1.97 -17.58 4.79
N PHE A 22 -1.96 -17.01 3.59
CA PHE A 22 -1.22 -17.57 2.46
C PHE A 22 0.30 -17.47 2.59
N PHE A 23 0.82 -16.31 3.02
CA PHE A 23 2.27 -16.10 3.18
C PHE A 23 2.84 -16.77 4.44
N ARG A 24 2.02 -17.05 5.46
CA ARG A 24 2.46 -17.78 6.66
C ARG A 24 2.64 -19.26 6.39
N GLU A 25 1.77 -19.87 5.61
CA GLU A 25 1.85 -21.31 5.35
C GLU A 25 2.89 -21.66 4.28
N PHE A 26 3.23 -20.72 3.38
CA PHE A 26 4.18 -20.96 2.27
C PHE A 26 5.15 -19.79 2.05
N PRO A 27 6.28 -19.74 2.79
CA PRO A 27 7.32 -18.76 2.53
C PRO A 27 7.91 -18.96 1.12
N GLY A 28 8.14 -17.88 0.38
CA GLY A 28 8.74 -17.92 -0.97
C GLY A 28 7.74 -17.84 -2.14
N CYS A 29 6.45 -18.05 -1.92
CA CYS A 29 5.43 -18.01 -3.00
C CYS A 29 5.11 -16.60 -3.54
N GLY A 30 5.84 -15.56 -3.15
CA GLY A 30 5.54 -14.17 -3.50
C GLY A 30 5.54 -13.91 -5.00
N ASN A 31 6.39 -14.60 -5.76
CA ASN A 31 6.50 -14.42 -7.21
C ASN A 31 5.26 -14.94 -7.94
N ILE A 32 4.80 -16.17 -7.64
CA ILE A 32 3.58 -16.74 -8.24
C ILE A 32 2.34 -15.92 -7.88
N VAL A 33 2.24 -15.43 -6.64
CA VAL A 33 1.13 -14.57 -6.21
C VAL A 33 1.10 -13.28 -7.01
N THR A 34 2.24 -12.58 -7.07
CA THR A 34 2.32 -11.29 -7.77
C THR A 34 2.09 -11.48 -9.26
N PHE A 35 2.63 -12.54 -9.86
CA PHE A 35 2.39 -12.90 -11.25
C PHE A 35 0.89 -13.14 -11.51
N ALA A 36 0.23 -13.97 -10.71
CA ALA A 36 -1.20 -14.26 -10.86
C ALA A 36 -2.06 -13.00 -10.72
N GLN A 37 -1.74 -12.11 -9.79
CA GLN A 37 -2.41 -10.82 -9.63
C GLN A 37 -2.25 -9.95 -10.89
N PHE A 38 -1.03 -9.81 -11.40
CA PHE A 38 -0.74 -8.99 -12.58
C PHE A 38 -1.39 -9.57 -13.83
N LEU A 39 -1.33 -10.90 -14.00
CA LEU A 39 -1.93 -11.62 -15.11
C LEU A 39 -3.45 -11.45 -15.11
N PHE A 40 -4.11 -11.63 -13.96
CA PHE A 40 -5.55 -11.46 -13.84
C PHE A 40 -5.97 -10.02 -14.20
N ILE A 41 -5.29 -9.01 -13.65
CA ILE A 41 -5.58 -7.59 -13.94
C ILE A 41 -5.36 -7.29 -15.43
N ALA A 42 -4.28 -7.80 -16.02
CA ALA A 42 -3.97 -7.60 -17.42
C ALA A 42 -5.00 -8.28 -18.33
N LEU A 43 -5.42 -9.51 -18.04
CA LEU A 43 -6.45 -10.21 -18.82
C LEU A 43 -7.81 -9.51 -18.74
N GLU A 44 -8.24 -9.13 -17.54
CA GLU A 44 -9.48 -8.37 -17.34
C GLU A 44 -9.45 -7.04 -18.10
N GLY A 45 -8.36 -6.27 -17.95
CA GLY A 45 -8.19 -5.01 -18.68
C GLY A 45 -8.08 -5.20 -20.19
N PHE A 46 -7.44 -6.27 -20.66
CA PHE A 46 -7.35 -6.56 -22.10
C PHE A 46 -8.73 -6.81 -22.71
N ILE A 47 -9.55 -7.62 -22.04
CA ILE A 47 -10.90 -7.97 -22.49
C ILE A 47 -11.85 -6.77 -22.38
N PHE A 48 -11.96 -6.16 -21.19
CA PHE A 48 -13.02 -5.19 -20.89
C PHE A 48 -12.63 -3.74 -21.16
N GLU A 49 -11.35 -3.36 -20.99
CA GLU A 49 -10.90 -1.97 -21.19
C GLU A 49 -10.37 -1.76 -22.60
N THR A 50 -9.46 -2.60 -23.09
CA THR A 50 -8.86 -2.43 -24.43
C THR A 50 -9.71 -3.02 -25.56
N LYS A 51 -10.75 -3.80 -25.24
CA LYS A 51 -11.58 -4.53 -26.20
C LYS A 51 -10.73 -5.36 -27.17
N PHE A 52 -9.85 -6.21 -26.63
CA PHE A 52 -8.89 -7.01 -27.39
C PHE A 52 -7.94 -6.14 -28.25
N GLY A 53 -7.46 -5.03 -27.68
CA GLY A 53 -6.55 -4.09 -28.37
C GLY A 53 -7.19 -3.17 -29.42
N ARG A 54 -8.52 -3.20 -29.57
CA ARG A 54 -9.23 -2.34 -30.55
C ARG A 54 -9.34 -0.87 -30.08
N LYS A 55 -9.34 -0.64 -28.77
CA LYS A 55 -9.39 0.72 -28.19
C LYS A 55 -7.99 1.32 -28.13
N LYS A 56 -7.79 2.48 -28.76
CA LYS A 56 -6.55 3.25 -28.63
C LYS A 56 -6.43 3.87 -27.23
N PRO A 57 -5.24 3.86 -26.61
CA PRO A 57 -5.04 4.45 -25.29
C PRO A 57 -5.23 5.97 -25.33
N ALA A 58 -5.92 6.52 -24.33
CA ALA A 58 -6.08 7.96 -24.17
C ALA A 58 -4.77 8.62 -23.70
N ILE A 59 -3.98 7.89 -22.91
CA ILE A 59 -2.69 8.33 -22.40
C ILE A 59 -1.57 7.66 -23.21
N PRO A 60 -0.57 8.41 -23.73
CA PRO A 60 0.55 7.82 -24.45
C PRO A 60 1.26 6.74 -23.62
N VAL A 61 1.48 5.57 -24.23
CA VAL A 61 2.05 4.39 -23.56
C VAL A 61 3.42 4.69 -22.93
N SER A 62 4.21 5.61 -23.51
CA SER A 62 5.48 6.07 -22.95
C SER A 62 5.36 6.57 -21.51
N ASN A 63 4.24 7.21 -21.14
CA ASN A 63 4.01 7.67 -19.76
C ASN A 63 3.80 6.48 -18.81
N TYR A 64 3.13 5.42 -19.27
CA TYR A 64 2.97 4.19 -18.48
C TYR A 64 4.28 3.44 -18.32
N VAL A 65 5.12 3.41 -19.37
CA VAL A 65 6.48 2.86 -19.26
C VAL A 65 7.27 3.60 -18.20
N ILE A 66 7.23 4.94 -18.17
CA ILE A 66 7.89 5.75 -17.12
C ILE A 66 7.36 5.39 -15.72
N MET A 67 6.04 5.24 -15.54
CA MET A 67 5.45 4.84 -14.26
C MET A 67 5.94 3.47 -13.81
N VAL A 68 5.93 2.50 -14.72
CA VAL A 68 6.37 1.13 -14.47
C VAL A 68 7.85 1.10 -14.12
N THR A 69 8.70 1.84 -14.83
CA THR A 69 10.12 1.96 -14.50
C THR A 69 10.33 2.58 -13.12
N MET A 70 9.63 3.67 -12.78
CA MET A 70 9.70 4.26 -11.44
C MET A 70 9.27 3.26 -10.35
N PHE A 71 8.15 2.56 -10.56
CA PHE A 71 7.66 1.54 -9.63
C PHE A 71 8.66 0.41 -9.45
N PHE A 72 9.21 -0.12 -10.55
CA PHE A 72 10.20 -1.19 -10.53
C PHE A 72 11.46 -0.77 -9.79
N THR A 73 12.01 0.41 -10.09
CA THR A 73 13.17 0.98 -9.39
C THR A 73 12.92 1.10 -7.89
N VAL A 74 11.75 1.65 -7.49
CA VAL A 74 11.36 1.74 -6.07
C VAL A 74 11.27 0.35 -5.44
N SER A 75 10.69 -0.63 -6.15
CA SER A 75 10.55 -2.00 -5.64
C SER A 75 11.89 -2.68 -5.45
N VAL A 76 12.78 -2.61 -6.45
CA VAL A 76 14.12 -3.21 -6.39
C VAL A 76 14.95 -2.60 -5.28
N ILE A 77 14.98 -1.26 -5.18
CA ILE A 77 15.78 -0.58 -4.16
C ILE A 77 15.26 -0.85 -2.76
N ASN A 78 13.94 -0.85 -2.53
CA ASN A 78 13.38 -1.20 -1.22
C ASN A 78 13.72 -2.64 -0.82
N ASN A 79 13.59 -3.59 -1.75
CA ASN A 79 13.91 -4.99 -1.47
C ASN A 79 15.40 -5.19 -1.20
N TYR A 80 16.26 -4.58 -2.02
CA TYR A 80 17.71 -4.70 -1.87
C TYR A 80 18.23 -4.00 -0.60
N ALA A 81 17.57 -2.93 -0.14
CA ALA A 81 17.95 -2.22 1.09
C ALA A 81 17.92 -3.11 2.34
N LEU A 82 17.11 -4.19 2.35
CA LEU A 82 17.06 -5.15 3.46
C LEU A 82 18.39 -5.90 3.66
N ASN A 83 19.19 -6.05 2.62
CA ASN A 83 20.50 -6.71 2.69
C ASN A 83 21.57 -5.85 3.40
N PHE A 84 21.26 -4.59 3.73
CA PHE A 84 22.18 -3.64 4.38
C PHE A 84 21.95 -3.56 5.90
N ASN A 85 21.53 -4.67 6.52
CA ASN A 85 21.24 -4.77 7.96
C ASN A 85 20.22 -3.74 8.45
N ILE A 86 19.28 -3.35 7.59
CA ILE A 86 18.18 -2.50 7.98
C ILE A 86 17.13 -3.38 8.65
N ALA A 87 16.89 -3.15 9.93
CA ALA A 87 15.82 -3.83 10.64
C ALA A 87 14.46 -3.56 9.95
N MET A 88 13.64 -4.59 9.80
CA MET A 88 12.30 -4.49 9.18
C MET A 88 11.45 -3.32 9.74
N PRO A 89 11.45 -3.06 11.07
CA PRO A 89 10.76 -1.91 11.63
C PRO A 89 11.32 -0.56 11.11
N LEU A 90 12.64 -0.42 10.98
CA LEU A 90 13.24 0.79 10.43
C LEU A 90 12.82 1.01 8.97
N HIS A 91 12.81 -0.06 8.16
CA HIS A 91 12.29 -0.02 6.80
C HIS A 91 10.81 0.43 6.75
N MET A 92 9.97 -0.04 7.68
CA MET A 92 8.58 0.39 7.79
C MET A 92 8.44 1.88 8.16
N ILE A 93 9.27 2.39 9.08
CA ILE A 93 9.32 3.82 9.42
C ILE A 93 9.67 4.65 8.19
N PHE A 94 10.74 4.28 7.46
CA PHE A 94 11.10 4.98 6.22
C PHE A 94 9.96 4.98 5.22
N ARG A 95 9.29 3.85 5.01
CA ARG A 95 8.15 3.76 4.09
C ARG A 95 7.00 4.72 4.46
N SER A 96 6.77 4.94 5.75
CA SER A 96 5.77 5.90 6.25
C SER A 96 6.13 7.36 5.96
N GLY A 97 7.43 7.67 5.83
CA GLY A 97 7.94 8.99 5.44
C GLY A 97 7.56 9.41 4.01
N SER A 98 6.98 8.52 3.20
CA SER A 98 6.47 8.84 1.86
C SER A 98 5.43 9.98 1.89
N LEU A 99 4.71 10.16 3.00
CA LEU A 99 3.80 11.30 3.19
C LEU A 99 4.54 12.63 3.22
N ILE A 100 5.62 12.69 4.01
CA ILE A 100 6.47 13.87 4.15
C ILE A 100 7.13 14.17 2.81
N ALA A 101 7.69 13.15 2.15
CA ALA A 101 8.30 13.27 0.84
C ALA A 101 7.33 13.79 -0.24
N ASN A 102 6.11 13.27 -0.25
CA ASN A 102 5.07 13.70 -1.19
C ASN A 102 4.66 15.15 -0.93
N MET A 103 4.51 15.55 0.34
CA MET A 103 4.24 16.93 0.69
C MET A 103 5.37 17.87 0.23
N ILE A 104 6.62 17.56 0.56
CA ILE A 104 7.79 18.36 0.17
C ILE A 104 7.90 18.49 -1.36
N LEU A 105 7.88 17.36 -2.09
CA LEU A 105 7.95 17.38 -3.54
C LEU A 105 6.71 18.05 -4.17
N GLY A 106 5.54 17.94 -3.55
CA GLY A 106 4.34 18.65 -3.97
C GLY A 106 4.48 20.18 -3.87
N ILE A 107 5.19 20.67 -2.85
CA ILE A 107 5.52 22.11 -2.72
C ILE A 107 6.56 22.50 -3.77
N ILE A 108 7.61 21.70 -3.96
CA ILE A 108 8.72 22.05 -4.85
C ILE A 108 8.30 22.00 -6.33
N ILE A 109 7.67 20.89 -6.75
CA ILE A 109 7.35 20.58 -8.15
C ILE A 109 6.02 21.20 -8.58
N LEU A 110 4.94 20.95 -7.82
CA LEU A 110 3.60 21.43 -8.17
C LEU A 110 3.30 22.84 -7.60
N LYS A 111 4.24 23.45 -6.86
CA LYS A 111 4.05 24.74 -6.17
C LYS A 111 2.79 24.79 -5.30
N LYS A 112 2.38 23.64 -4.75
CA LYS A 112 1.20 23.54 -3.89
C LYS A 112 1.43 24.26 -2.57
N ARG A 113 0.36 24.86 -2.06
CA ARG A 113 0.27 25.35 -0.68
C ARG A 113 -0.68 24.47 0.10
N TYR A 114 -0.22 23.94 1.23
CA TYR A 114 -1.03 23.12 2.13
C TYR A 114 -1.44 23.95 3.35
N SER A 115 -2.62 23.66 3.93
CA SER A 115 -3.06 24.30 5.17
C SER A 115 -2.27 23.75 6.38
N ALA A 116 -2.19 24.52 7.46
CA ALA A 116 -1.51 24.12 8.71
C ALA A 116 -2.02 22.76 9.23
N SER A 117 -3.32 22.50 9.12
CA SER A 117 -3.93 21.23 9.53
C SER A 117 -3.38 20.03 8.77
N LYS A 118 -2.99 20.18 7.49
CA LYS A 118 -2.38 19.10 6.70
C LYS A 118 -0.96 18.79 7.17
N TYR A 119 -0.17 19.82 7.53
CA TYR A 119 1.16 19.61 8.10
C TYR A 119 1.09 18.89 9.44
N LEU A 120 0.24 19.37 10.35
CA LEU A 120 0.03 18.75 11.66
C LEU A 120 -0.50 17.30 11.52
N SER A 121 -1.43 17.08 10.59
CA SER A 121 -1.94 15.75 10.29
C SER A 121 -0.85 14.76 9.88
N ILE A 122 0.01 15.14 8.93
CA ILE A 122 1.10 14.26 8.47
C ILE A 122 2.11 14.02 9.59
N ALA A 123 2.41 15.03 10.39
CA ALA A 123 3.28 14.89 11.56
C ALA A 123 2.70 13.86 12.55
N LEU A 124 1.41 13.97 12.89
CA LEU A 124 0.72 13.01 13.77
C LEU A 124 0.71 11.59 13.18
N VAL A 125 0.32 11.43 11.91
CA VAL A 125 0.32 10.11 11.25
C VAL A 125 1.71 9.48 11.26
N SER A 126 2.75 10.27 10.94
CA SER A 126 4.14 9.78 10.94
C SER A 126 4.61 9.40 12.35
N ALA A 127 4.29 10.22 13.37
CA ALA A 127 4.61 9.94 14.76
C ALA A 127 3.90 8.69 15.29
N GLY A 128 2.62 8.51 14.99
CA GLY A 128 1.86 7.34 15.43
C GLY A 128 2.38 6.03 14.81
N ILE A 129 2.73 6.03 13.52
CA ILE A 129 3.37 4.88 12.86
C ILE A 129 4.74 4.61 13.48
N PHE A 130 5.53 5.65 13.73
CA PHE A 130 6.83 5.52 14.38
C PHE A 130 6.75 4.87 15.77
N ILE A 131 5.83 5.33 16.62
CA ILE A 131 5.59 4.76 17.96
C ILE A 131 5.23 3.28 17.87
N CYS A 132 4.24 2.92 17.04
CA CYS A 132 3.84 1.51 16.87
C CYS A 132 5.00 0.66 16.37
N THR A 133 5.76 1.18 15.41
CA THR A 133 6.83 0.43 14.77
C THR A 133 7.99 0.14 15.71
N ILE A 134 8.42 1.11 16.53
CA ILE A 134 9.47 0.88 17.54
C ILE A 134 9.00 -0.12 18.60
N MET A 135 7.74 -0.06 19.01
CA MET A 135 7.22 -0.97 20.03
C MET A 135 7.14 -2.40 19.51
N SER A 136 6.70 -2.58 18.27
CA SER A 136 6.75 -3.89 17.59
C SER A 136 8.20 -4.35 17.39
N ALA A 137 9.13 -3.44 17.07
CA ALA A 137 10.56 -3.77 16.92
C ALA A 137 11.17 -4.32 18.20
N LYS A 138 10.90 -3.67 19.33
CA LYS A 138 11.45 -4.07 20.64
C LYS A 138 10.99 -5.45 21.06
N GLN A 139 9.76 -5.85 20.71
CA GLN A 139 9.24 -7.19 21.01
C GLN A 139 9.97 -8.29 20.23
N VAL A 140 10.47 -7.98 19.03
CA VAL A 140 11.19 -8.94 18.17
C VAL A 140 12.69 -8.99 18.50
N ASN A 141 13.28 -7.88 18.97
CA ASN A 141 14.72 -7.78 19.24
C ASN A 141 15.16 -8.29 20.64
N VAL A 142 14.29 -8.96 21.41
CA VAL A 142 14.67 -9.55 22.72
C VAL A 142 15.55 -10.80 22.56
N SER A 143 16.04 -11.11 21.35
CA SER A 143 16.65 -12.41 21.02
C SER A 143 18.00 -12.35 20.30
N SER A 144 18.74 -11.24 20.31
CA SER A 144 20.06 -11.22 19.65
C SER A 144 21.05 -10.29 20.36
N GLU A 145 21.88 -10.87 21.22
CA GLU A 145 23.14 -10.30 21.67
C GLU A 145 24.31 -10.91 20.88
N GLY A 146 25.32 -10.08 20.57
CA GLY A 146 26.67 -10.49 20.16
C GLY A 146 27.03 -10.18 18.70
N SER A 147 27.97 -9.28 18.44
CA SER A 147 29.43 -9.47 18.54
C SER A 147 30.15 -8.22 18.01
N GLU A 148 31.04 -7.64 18.81
CA GLU A 148 31.86 -6.47 18.48
C GLU A 148 33.11 -6.88 17.72
N ASP A 149 33.10 -6.77 16.39
CA ASP A 149 34.31 -6.42 15.61
C ASP A 149 33.97 -6.24 14.11
N GLN A 150 33.43 -5.06 13.74
CA GLN A 150 33.33 -4.55 12.35
C GLN A 150 32.71 -3.14 12.26
N GLY A 151 32.86 -2.31 13.30
CA GLY A 151 32.04 -1.10 13.51
C GLY A 151 31.98 -0.11 12.33
N PHE A 152 33.11 0.22 11.71
CA PHE A 152 33.14 1.19 10.60
C PHE A 152 32.51 0.64 9.31
N TYR A 153 32.86 -0.58 8.90
CA TYR A 153 32.27 -1.21 7.70
C TYR A 153 30.77 -1.47 7.88
N ALA A 154 30.34 -1.89 9.08
CA ALA A 154 28.93 -2.06 9.41
C ALA A 154 28.17 -0.72 9.35
N PHE A 155 28.76 0.35 9.89
CA PHE A 155 28.20 1.69 9.83
C PHE A 155 28.04 2.21 8.39
N ILE A 156 29.05 2.06 7.53
CA ILE A 156 28.99 2.47 6.13
C ILE A 156 27.92 1.68 5.35
N ARG A 157 27.82 0.35 5.56
CA ARG A 157 26.75 -0.47 4.95
C ARG A 157 25.37 0.00 5.38
N TRP A 158 25.18 0.25 6.68
CA TRP A 158 23.93 0.78 7.21
C TRP A 158 23.58 2.14 6.59
N LEU A 159 24.55 3.05 6.48
CA LEU A 159 24.37 4.37 5.88
C LEU A 159 23.96 4.28 4.39
N ILE A 160 24.56 3.37 3.64
CA ILE A 160 24.16 3.07 2.25
C ILE A 160 22.69 2.61 2.21
N GLY A 161 22.31 1.71 3.12
CA GLY A 161 20.92 1.27 3.27
C GLY A 161 19.94 2.42 3.51
N ILE A 162 20.29 3.36 4.40
CA ILE A 162 19.51 4.57 4.66
C ILE A 162 19.40 5.47 3.43
N ALA A 163 20.51 5.66 2.70
CA ALA A 163 20.51 6.45 1.47
C ALA A 163 19.61 5.82 0.40
N MET A 164 19.65 4.48 0.24
CA MET A 164 18.77 3.73 -0.66
C MET A 164 17.30 3.90 -0.31
N LEU A 165 16.92 3.76 0.96
CA LEU A 165 15.52 3.95 1.39
C LEU A 165 15.04 5.38 1.17
N THR A 166 15.90 6.35 1.45
CA THR A 166 15.60 7.77 1.22
C THR A 166 15.35 8.05 -0.26
N PHE A 167 16.19 7.51 -1.14
CA PHE A 167 16.02 7.60 -2.58
C PHE A 167 14.72 6.92 -3.05
N ALA A 168 14.45 5.69 -2.60
CA ALA A 168 13.23 4.95 -2.94
C ALA A 168 11.97 5.70 -2.49
N LEU A 169 12.01 6.36 -1.34
CA LEU A 169 10.94 7.18 -0.81
C LEU A 169 10.68 8.45 -1.65
N LEU A 170 11.74 9.17 -2.05
CA LEU A 170 11.61 10.31 -2.96
C LEU A 170 11.09 9.91 -4.33
N MET A 171 11.58 8.78 -4.89
CA MET A 171 11.08 8.23 -6.15
C MET A 171 9.61 7.79 -6.05
N SER A 172 9.20 7.18 -4.94
CA SER A 172 7.80 6.80 -4.71
C SER A 172 6.89 8.03 -4.65
N ALA A 173 7.32 9.11 -3.99
CA ALA A 173 6.60 10.37 -3.94
C ALA A 173 6.53 11.04 -5.33
N ARG A 174 7.65 11.04 -6.07
CA ARG A 174 7.73 11.55 -7.45
C ARG A 174 6.80 10.82 -8.40
N MET A 175 6.70 9.49 -8.29
CA MET A 175 5.78 8.65 -9.05
C MET A 175 4.32 9.05 -8.79
N GLY A 176 3.93 9.25 -7.52
CA GLY A 176 2.58 9.70 -7.16
C GLY A 176 2.25 11.08 -7.73
N ILE A 177 3.19 12.03 -7.67
CA ILE A 177 3.04 13.37 -8.27
C ILE A 177 2.95 13.30 -9.80
N PHE A 178 3.72 12.39 -10.42
CA PHE A 178 3.65 12.15 -11.86
C PHE A 178 2.26 11.65 -12.27
N GLN A 179 1.70 10.68 -11.53
CA GLN A 179 0.34 10.20 -11.74
C GLN A 179 -0.69 11.32 -11.62
N GLU A 180 -0.61 12.14 -10.57
CA GLU A 180 -1.52 13.26 -10.39
C GLU A 180 -1.44 14.26 -11.55
N THR A 181 -0.24 14.57 -12.03
CA THR A 181 -0.04 15.50 -13.16
C THR A 181 -0.59 14.92 -14.46
N LEU A 182 -0.33 13.64 -14.70
CA LEU A 182 -0.77 12.95 -15.91
C LEU A 182 -2.30 12.89 -16.00
N TYR A 183 -2.99 12.58 -14.90
CA TYR A 183 -4.45 12.52 -14.89
C TYR A 183 -5.12 13.89 -14.96
N LYS A 184 -4.42 14.97 -14.55
CA LYS A 184 -4.88 16.34 -14.82
C LYS A 184 -4.76 16.70 -16.30
N GLN A 185 -3.72 16.23 -16.97
CA GLN A 185 -3.46 16.55 -18.38
C GLN A 185 -4.35 15.74 -19.33
N TYR A 186 -4.45 14.43 -19.13
CA TYR A 186 -5.13 13.52 -20.07
C TYR A 186 -6.52 13.09 -19.60
N GLY A 187 -6.94 13.50 -18.40
CA GLY A 187 -8.22 13.09 -17.81
C GLY A 187 -8.14 11.78 -17.04
N LYS A 188 -9.32 11.34 -16.58
CA LYS A 188 -9.47 10.26 -15.60
C LYS A 188 -9.67 8.91 -16.28
N HIS A 189 -8.57 8.19 -16.46
CA HIS A 189 -8.57 6.88 -17.11
C HIS A 189 -8.06 5.78 -16.17
N SER A 190 -8.76 5.54 -15.05
CA SER A 190 -8.30 4.64 -13.98
C SER A 190 -8.19 3.17 -14.42
N LYS A 191 -9.13 2.68 -15.24
CA LYS A 191 -9.10 1.30 -15.79
C LYS A 191 -7.97 1.11 -16.80
N GLU A 192 -7.79 2.07 -17.71
CA GLU A 192 -6.69 2.05 -18.68
C GLU A 192 -5.34 2.07 -17.96
N ALA A 193 -5.18 2.95 -16.98
CA ALA A 193 -3.98 3.01 -16.17
C ALA A 193 -3.74 1.73 -15.37
N LEU A 194 -4.80 1.13 -14.80
CA LEU A 194 -4.71 -0.14 -14.10
C LEU A 194 -4.20 -1.24 -15.05
N PHE A 195 -4.76 -1.33 -16.25
CA PHE A 195 -4.32 -2.29 -17.27
C PHE A 195 -2.84 -2.11 -17.64
N TYR A 196 -2.42 -0.92 -18.09
CA TYR A 196 -1.04 -0.73 -18.57
C TYR A 196 0.01 -0.89 -17.47
N ASN A 197 -0.28 -0.44 -16.24
CA ASN A 197 0.66 -0.59 -15.12
C ASN A 197 0.84 -2.05 -14.67
N HIS A 198 -0.05 -2.97 -15.04
CA HIS A 198 0.07 -4.40 -14.72
C HIS A 198 0.41 -5.26 -15.94
N CYS A 199 0.04 -4.84 -17.15
CA CYS A 199 0.37 -5.54 -18.39
C CYS A 199 1.84 -5.33 -18.80
N LEU A 200 2.35 -4.09 -18.74
CA LEU A 200 3.72 -3.78 -19.17
C LEU A 200 4.82 -4.49 -18.36
N PRO A 201 4.68 -4.71 -17.04
CA PRO A 201 5.65 -5.48 -16.26
C PRO A 201 5.63 -7.00 -16.50
N LEU A 202 4.57 -7.56 -17.11
CA LEU A 202 4.41 -9.02 -17.26
C LEU A 202 5.60 -9.71 -17.92
N PRO A 203 6.21 -9.19 -19.01
CA PRO A 203 7.39 -9.81 -19.60
C PRO A 203 8.57 -9.95 -18.62
N GLY A 204 8.66 -9.07 -17.62
CA GLY A 204 9.69 -9.15 -16.58
C GLY A 204 9.59 -10.40 -15.70
N PHE A 205 8.38 -10.99 -15.56
CA PHE A 205 8.20 -12.23 -14.81
C PHE A 205 8.80 -13.46 -15.52
N LEU A 206 9.20 -13.35 -16.79
CA LEU A 206 9.94 -14.42 -17.47
C LEU A 206 11.27 -14.73 -16.77
N LEU A 207 11.90 -13.72 -16.15
CA LEU A 207 13.10 -13.90 -15.34
C LEU A 207 12.85 -14.74 -14.08
N LEU A 208 11.59 -14.84 -13.65
CA LEU A 208 11.14 -15.57 -12.47
C LEU A 208 10.36 -16.84 -12.85
N ALA A 209 10.32 -17.21 -14.14
CA ALA A 209 9.45 -18.27 -14.65
C ALA A 209 9.73 -19.63 -14.00
N SER A 210 11.01 -19.96 -13.76
CA SER A 210 11.37 -21.23 -13.10
C SER A 210 10.82 -21.32 -11.69
N ASP A 211 10.91 -20.22 -10.92
CA ASP A 211 10.40 -20.17 -9.54
C ASP A 211 8.87 -20.25 -9.52
N ILE A 212 8.21 -19.52 -10.42
CA ILE A 212 6.74 -19.56 -10.59
C ILE A 212 6.28 -20.99 -10.93
N TYR A 213 6.94 -21.64 -11.89
CA TYR A 213 6.60 -22.99 -12.32
C TYR A 213 6.75 -24.02 -11.20
N ASN A 214 7.85 -23.96 -10.44
CA ASN A 214 8.05 -24.84 -9.29
C ASN A 214 6.94 -24.67 -8.26
N HIS A 215 6.54 -23.43 -7.96
CA HIS A 215 5.41 -23.18 -7.06
C HIS A 215 4.06 -23.65 -7.63
N CYS A 216 3.84 -23.61 -8.95
CA CYS A 216 2.65 -24.19 -9.58
C CYS A 216 2.55 -25.71 -9.35
N ILE A 217 3.68 -26.43 -9.48
CA ILE A 217 3.74 -27.87 -9.19
C ILE A 217 3.40 -28.12 -7.72
N HIS A 218 4.05 -27.40 -6.80
CA HIS A 218 3.80 -27.55 -5.37
C HIS A 218 2.36 -27.23 -4.98
N PHE A 219 1.75 -26.18 -5.55
CA PHE A 219 0.35 -25.85 -5.28
C PHE A 219 -0.59 -26.97 -5.72
N SER A 220 -0.28 -27.62 -6.84
CA SER A 220 -1.07 -28.72 -7.38
C SER A 220 -0.95 -30.00 -6.54
N GLN A 221 0.12 -30.13 -5.73
CA GLN A 221 0.32 -31.23 -4.79
C GLN A 221 -0.33 -31.00 -3.42
N SER A 222 -0.91 -29.81 -3.18
CA SER A 222 -1.55 -29.51 -1.90
C SER A 222 -2.85 -30.29 -1.69
N THR A 223 -3.26 -30.44 -0.42
CA THR A 223 -4.44 -31.21 -0.04
C THR A 223 -5.69 -30.68 -0.77
N PRO A 224 -6.41 -31.54 -1.51
CA PRO A 224 -7.67 -31.16 -2.12
C PRO A 224 -8.73 -30.92 -1.05
N VAL A 225 -9.43 -29.79 -1.15
CA VAL A 225 -10.56 -29.45 -0.29
C VAL A 225 -11.81 -29.37 -1.17
N PHE A 226 -12.89 -30.01 -0.71
CA PHE A 226 -14.18 -29.93 -1.38
C PHE A 226 -14.75 -28.52 -1.22
N VAL A 227 -15.09 -27.86 -2.32
CA VAL A 227 -15.70 -26.53 -2.31
C VAL A 227 -17.22 -26.68 -2.51
N PRO A 228 -18.04 -26.58 -1.43
CA PRO A 228 -19.47 -26.88 -1.50
C PRO A 228 -20.24 -26.01 -2.49
N VAL A 229 -19.76 -24.79 -2.73
CA VAL A 229 -20.38 -23.80 -3.61
C VAL A 229 -20.29 -24.18 -5.09
N VAL A 230 -19.26 -24.93 -5.50
CA VAL A 230 -18.97 -25.23 -6.92
C VAL A 230 -19.00 -26.73 -7.22
N GLY A 231 -19.14 -27.58 -6.19
CA GLY A 231 -19.30 -29.02 -6.35
C GLY A 231 -18.05 -29.76 -6.84
N PHE A 232 -16.85 -29.15 -6.75
CA PHE A 232 -15.59 -29.77 -7.12
C PHE A 232 -14.54 -29.65 -6.00
N SER A 233 -13.59 -30.59 -5.99
CA SER A 233 -12.44 -30.57 -5.09
C SER A 233 -11.25 -29.90 -5.77
N ALA A 234 -10.65 -28.91 -5.11
CA ALA A 234 -9.49 -28.18 -5.61
C ALA A 234 -8.36 -28.20 -4.58
N PRO A 235 -7.08 -28.20 -4.99
CA PRO A 235 -5.97 -28.05 -4.05
C PRO A 235 -6.10 -26.73 -3.29
N ILE A 236 -5.98 -26.78 -1.95
CA ILE A 236 -6.26 -25.64 -1.06
C ILE A 236 -5.46 -24.37 -1.42
N LEU A 237 -4.24 -24.53 -1.92
CA LEU A 237 -3.38 -23.39 -2.27
C LEU A 237 -3.86 -22.63 -3.50
N TRP A 238 -4.47 -23.32 -4.47
CA TRP A 238 -5.11 -22.65 -5.60
C TRP A 238 -6.33 -21.86 -5.17
N ILE A 239 -7.08 -22.35 -4.18
CA ILE A 239 -8.24 -21.64 -3.60
C ILE A 239 -7.76 -20.35 -2.91
N TYR A 240 -6.75 -20.44 -2.04
CA TYR A 240 -6.23 -19.25 -1.38
C TYR A 240 -5.60 -18.25 -2.37
N LEU A 241 -4.90 -18.72 -3.40
CA LEU A 241 -4.39 -17.86 -4.47
C LEU A 241 -5.53 -17.12 -5.17
N LEU A 242 -6.63 -17.81 -5.49
CA LEU A 242 -7.79 -17.20 -6.14
C LEU A 242 -8.42 -16.10 -5.26
N ILE A 243 -8.64 -16.39 -3.97
CA ILE A 243 -9.18 -15.41 -3.02
C ILE A 243 -8.22 -14.20 -2.93
N ASN A 244 -6.92 -14.46 -2.88
CA ASN A 244 -5.89 -13.43 -2.85
C ASN A 244 -5.95 -12.53 -4.10
N VAL A 245 -6.05 -13.12 -5.30
CA VAL A 245 -6.13 -12.39 -6.57
C VAL A 245 -7.39 -11.53 -6.64
N ILE A 246 -8.56 -12.07 -6.27
CA ILE A 246 -9.83 -11.34 -6.31
C ILE A 246 -9.80 -10.16 -5.33
N THR A 247 -9.40 -10.41 -4.09
CA THR A 247 -9.36 -9.36 -3.05
C THR A 247 -8.32 -8.29 -3.38
N GLN A 248 -7.17 -8.68 -3.92
CA GLN A 248 -6.16 -7.77 -4.45
C GLN A 248 -6.72 -6.92 -5.59
N TYR A 249 -7.41 -7.53 -6.55
CA TYR A 249 -7.97 -6.85 -7.71
C TYR A 249 -8.91 -5.72 -7.30
N VAL A 250 -9.89 -5.99 -6.45
CA VAL A 250 -10.84 -4.96 -6.00
C VAL A 250 -10.08 -3.86 -5.23
N CYS A 251 -9.06 -4.25 -4.45
CA CYS A 251 -8.26 -3.35 -3.61
C CYS A 251 -7.38 -2.40 -4.43
N ILE A 252 -6.74 -2.88 -5.50
CA ILE A 252 -5.88 -2.08 -6.37
C ILE A 252 -6.71 -1.22 -7.31
N ARG A 253 -7.84 -1.73 -7.81
CA ARG A 253 -8.80 -0.96 -8.59
C ARG A 253 -9.30 0.25 -7.81
N GLY A 254 -9.63 0.08 -6.53
CA GLY A 254 -9.97 1.19 -5.63
C GLY A 254 -8.86 2.22 -5.47
N VAL A 255 -7.59 1.80 -5.40
CA VAL A 255 -6.45 2.73 -5.36
C VAL A 255 -6.33 3.52 -6.65
N PHE A 256 -6.40 2.86 -7.81
CA PHE A 256 -6.29 3.55 -9.11
C PHE A 256 -7.42 4.55 -9.34
N ILE A 257 -8.65 4.24 -8.89
CA ILE A 257 -9.75 5.21 -8.88
C ILE A 257 -9.40 6.39 -7.98
N LEU A 258 -8.93 6.14 -6.75
CA LEU A 258 -8.52 7.21 -5.84
C LEU A 258 -7.38 8.07 -6.43
N THR A 259 -6.43 7.47 -7.14
CA THR A 259 -5.34 8.20 -7.79
C THR A 259 -5.83 9.14 -8.89
N THR A 260 -6.91 8.80 -9.59
CA THR A 260 -7.51 9.70 -10.58
C THR A 260 -8.43 10.77 -9.98
N GLU A 261 -8.92 10.55 -8.75
CA GLU A 261 -9.90 11.44 -8.10
C GLU A 261 -9.27 12.41 -7.09
N CYS A 262 -8.13 12.06 -6.51
CA CYS A 262 -7.52 12.80 -5.41
C CYS A 262 -6.08 13.21 -5.69
N ALA A 263 -5.60 14.20 -4.94
CA ALA A 263 -4.19 14.55 -4.95
C ALA A 263 -3.32 13.38 -4.48
N SER A 264 -2.10 13.30 -5.02
CA SER A 264 -1.11 12.28 -4.71
C SER A 264 -0.82 12.14 -3.21
N LEU A 265 -0.86 13.25 -2.47
CA LEU A 265 -0.74 13.25 -1.01
C LEU A 265 -1.87 12.49 -0.31
N THR A 266 -3.12 12.68 -0.74
CA THR A 266 -4.29 11.97 -0.19
C THR A 266 -4.23 10.48 -0.51
N VAL A 267 -3.83 10.13 -1.74
CA VAL A 267 -3.61 8.74 -2.15
C VAL A 267 -2.55 8.09 -1.27
N THR A 268 -1.43 8.78 -1.05
CA THR A 268 -0.34 8.31 -0.19
C THR A 268 -0.84 8.08 1.24
N LEU A 269 -1.68 8.97 1.78
CA LEU A 269 -2.28 8.80 3.11
C LEU A 269 -3.15 7.55 3.18
N VAL A 270 -4.09 7.38 2.25
CA VAL A 270 -5.01 6.23 2.26
C VAL A 270 -4.24 4.91 2.11
N VAL A 271 -3.22 4.85 1.25
CA VAL A 271 -2.38 3.66 1.08
C VAL A 271 -1.55 3.38 2.35
N THR A 272 -1.04 4.41 3.00
CA THR A 272 -0.30 4.28 4.27
C THR A 272 -1.22 3.78 5.38
N LEU A 273 -2.43 4.32 5.51
CA LEU A 273 -3.41 3.87 6.49
C LEU A 273 -3.83 2.41 6.26
N ARG A 274 -4.03 2.01 5.01
CA ARG A 274 -4.28 0.61 4.66
C ARG A 274 -3.17 -0.31 5.18
N LYS A 275 -1.91 0.04 4.93
CA LYS A 275 -0.75 -0.75 5.39
C LYS A 275 -0.65 -0.76 6.92
N PHE A 276 -0.99 0.35 7.56
CA PHE A 276 -0.98 0.46 9.01
C PHE A 276 -2.07 -0.40 9.67
N LEU A 277 -3.32 -0.34 9.18
CA LEU A 277 -4.41 -1.20 9.64
C LEU A 277 -4.09 -2.68 9.41
N SER A 278 -3.41 -2.97 8.30
CA SER A 278 -2.90 -4.31 8.00
C SER A 278 -1.93 -4.83 9.06
N LEU A 279 -1.03 -3.97 9.52
CA LEU A 279 -0.09 -4.28 10.59
C LEU A 279 -0.80 -4.48 11.93
N ILE A 280 -1.75 -3.61 12.30
CA ILE A 280 -2.51 -3.75 13.55
C ILE A 280 -3.26 -5.09 13.58
N PHE A 281 -4.01 -5.39 12.52
CA PHE A 281 -4.75 -6.64 12.43
C PHE A 281 -3.83 -7.84 12.54
N SER A 282 -2.65 -7.79 11.90
CA SER A 282 -1.64 -8.84 12.03
C SER A 282 -1.20 -9.04 13.48
N ILE A 283 -0.89 -7.97 14.22
CA ILE A 283 -0.48 -8.08 15.64
C ILE A 283 -1.58 -8.72 16.49
N ILE A 284 -2.83 -8.27 16.34
CA ILE A 284 -3.99 -8.75 17.11
C ILE A 284 -4.28 -10.22 16.78
N TYR A 285 -4.36 -10.56 15.49
CA TYR A 285 -4.66 -11.93 15.03
C TYR A 285 -3.64 -12.94 15.56
N PHE A 286 -2.37 -12.55 15.59
CA PHE A 286 -1.28 -13.39 16.07
C PHE A 286 -1.12 -13.49 17.57
N GLN A 287 -1.96 -12.81 18.35
CA GLN A 287 -1.83 -12.77 19.80
C GLN A 287 -0.45 -12.22 20.23
N ASN A 288 0.18 -11.39 19.40
CA ASN A 288 1.35 -10.64 19.84
C ASN A 288 0.88 -9.61 20.87
N PRO A 289 1.62 -9.41 21.98
CA PRO A 289 1.16 -8.55 23.06
C PRO A 289 0.98 -7.11 22.58
N PHE A 290 -0.28 -6.68 22.39
CA PHE A 290 -0.60 -5.33 21.96
C PHE A 290 -0.46 -4.37 23.14
N THR A 291 0.75 -3.82 23.31
CA THR A 291 1.08 -2.94 24.44
C THR A 291 0.27 -1.64 24.43
N ALA A 292 0.18 -0.97 25.58
CA ALA A 292 -0.43 0.36 25.69
C ALA A 292 0.13 1.37 24.67
N TRP A 293 1.40 1.24 24.30
CA TRP A 293 2.03 2.12 23.30
C TRP A 293 1.52 1.89 21.87
N HIS A 294 1.12 0.67 21.52
CA HIS A 294 0.47 0.42 20.23
C HIS A 294 -0.93 1.08 20.19
N TRP A 295 -1.65 1.11 21.33
CA TRP A 295 -2.91 1.86 21.44
C TRP A 295 -2.71 3.36 21.27
N VAL A 296 -1.71 3.93 21.95
CA VAL A 296 -1.35 5.35 21.83
C VAL A 296 -0.98 5.68 20.37
N GLY A 297 -0.09 4.91 19.76
CA GLY A 297 0.30 5.14 18.37
C GLY A 297 -0.89 5.03 17.40
N THR A 298 -1.78 4.06 17.61
CA THR A 298 -3.02 3.90 16.82
C THR A 298 -3.95 5.10 16.95
N ALA A 299 -4.17 5.58 18.19
CA ALA A 299 -4.99 6.76 18.45
C ALA A 299 -4.40 8.01 17.77
N VAL A 300 -3.07 8.19 17.82
CA VAL A 300 -2.37 9.30 17.18
C VAL A 300 -2.51 9.25 15.65
N VAL A 301 -2.37 8.07 15.01
CA VAL A 301 -2.60 7.91 13.56
C VAL A 301 -4.05 8.25 13.20
N PHE A 302 -5.00 7.78 13.99
CA PHE A 302 -6.41 8.04 13.76
C PHE A 302 -6.75 9.54 13.88
N LEU A 303 -6.24 10.20 14.93
CA LEU A 303 -6.40 11.64 15.13
C LEU A 303 -5.79 12.45 13.96
N GLY A 304 -4.57 12.10 13.56
CA GLY A 304 -3.92 12.72 12.40
C GLY A 304 -4.72 12.54 11.12
N THR A 305 -5.34 11.38 10.94
CA THR A 305 -6.21 11.10 9.78
C THR A 305 -7.49 11.94 9.81
N LEU A 306 -8.18 12.01 10.95
CA LEU A 306 -9.38 12.82 11.11
C LEU A 306 -9.10 14.29 10.82
N LEU A 307 -7.98 14.81 11.34
CA LEU A 307 -7.51 16.16 11.06
C LEU A 307 -7.22 16.36 9.57
N TYR A 308 -6.65 15.36 8.88
CA TYR A 308 -6.46 15.42 7.43
C TYR A 308 -7.78 15.60 6.70
N THR A 309 -8.78 14.79 7.06
CA THR A 309 -10.05 14.74 6.34
C THR A 309 -10.96 15.93 6.62
N GLU A 310 -10.54 16.87 7.47
CA GLU A 310 -11.34 18.05 7.87
C GLU A 310 -12.72 17.65 8.41
N VAL A 311 -12.86 16.40 8.89
CA VAL A 311 -14.08 15.88 9.52
C VAL A 311 -14.39 16.71 10.75
N TRP A 312 -13.35 17.15 11.48
CA TRP A 312 -13.52 17.99 12.66
C TRP A 312 -14.12 19.37 12.34
N SER A 313 -13.71 20.04 11.25
CA SER A 313 -14.30 21.33 10.87
C SER A 313 -15.72 21.17 10.34
N SER A 314 -16.00 20.06 9.64
CA SER A 314 -17.36 19.71 9.20
C SER A 314 -18.30 19.38 10.36
N VAL A 315 -17.80 18.67 11.38
CA VAL A 315 -18.54 18.35 12.61
C VAL A 315 -18.73 19.59 13.47
N GLN A 316 -17.71 20.44 13.64
CA GLN A 316 -17.84 21.71 14.35
C GLN A 316 -18.79 22.67 13.64
N ALA A 317 -18.78 22.72 12.30
CA ALA A 317 -19.73 23.51 11.52
C ALA A 317 -21.17 22.97 11.69
N ALA A 318 -21.34 21.65 11.72
CA ALA A 318 -22.64 21.01 11.95
C ALA A 318 -23.17 21.25 13.38
N LEU A 319 -22.30 21.17 14.40
CA LEU A 319 -22.64 21.44 15.80
C LEU A 319 -22.99 22.93 16.01
N ARG A 320 -22.18 23.85 15.49
CA ARG A 320 -22.50 25.30 15.55
C ARG A 320 -23.77 25.66 14.79
N GLY A 321 -24.06 24.96 13.69
CA GLY A 321 -25.32 25.12 12.94
C GLY A 321 -26.54 24.57 13.67
N ALA A 322 -26.38 23.60 14.57
CA ALA A 322 -27.44 23.09 15.43
C ALA A 322 -27.75 24.06 16.58
N ASP A 323 -26.71 24.61 17.22
CA ASP A 323 -26.86 25.59 18.32
C ASP A 323 -27.53 26.89 17.83
N ALA A 324 -27.15 27.38 16.65
CA ALA A 324 -27.76 28.57 16.04
C ALA A 324 -29.24 28.37 15.65
N LYS A 325 -29.65 27.13 15.32
CA LYS A 325 -31.05 26.78 15.05
C LYS A 325 -31.87 26.62 16.32
N GLN A 326 -31.25 26.24 17.44
CA GLN A 326 -31.93 26.19 18.74
C GLN A 326 -32.17 27.58 19.32
N GLN A 327 -31.21 28.51 19.20
CA GLN A 327 -31.41 29.90 19.62
C GLN A 327 -32.54 30.60 18.85
N LYS A 328 -32.64 30.42 17.53
CA LYS A 328 -33.74 30.98 16.72
C LYS A 328 -35.13 30.36 16.95
N LYS A 329 -35.22 29.25 17.67
CA LYS A 329 -36.50 28.63 18.08
C LYS A 329 -36.92 29.01 19.49
N ALA A 330 -36.03 29.63 20.26
CA ALA A 330 -36.26 30.08 21.63
C ALA A 330 -36.57 31.58 21.72
N GLU A 331 -36.40 32.33 20.63
CA GLU A 331 -36.93 33.68 20.38
C GLU A 331 -38.28 33.60 19.65
#